data_AF-A0A4Y2IFW2-F1
#
_entry.id   AF-A0A4Y2IFW2-F1
#
_cell.length_a   1.000
_cell.length_b   1.000
_cell.length_c   1.000
_cell.angle_alpha   90.00
_cell.angle_beta   90.00
_cell.angle_gamma   90.00
#
_symmetry.space_group_name_H-M   'P 1'
#
loop_
_entity.id
_entity.type
_entity.pdbx_description
1 polymer ?
#
loop_
_entity_poly.entity_id
_entity_poly.type
_entity_poly.pdbx_seq_one_letter_code
_entity_poly.pdbx_strand_id
1 'polypeptide(L)'
;MSSQGPKEELLGLLPLSGQTRGEDIANAVQKCLEDNGIDIIKIVSIATDGARTMTGIHRGVTSILQKKNKPRNSNVSLHNSSRSALCPNIFGRNS
;
A
#
# COMPACT_ATOMS: atom_id res chain seq x y z
N MET A 1 -15.69 27.47 7.63
CA MET A 1 -14.51 27.00 6.88
C MET A 1 -14.95 25.78 6.09
N SER A 2 -14.83 25.79 4.76
CA SER A 2 -15.09 24.60 3.95
C SER A 2 -13.98 23.59 4.23
N SER A 3 -14.29 22.41 4.76
CA SER A 3 -13.31 21.32 4.81
C SER A 3 -13.05 20.88 3.38
N GLN A 4 -11.85 21.13 2.85
CA GLN A 4 -11.41 20.36 1.68
C GLN A 4 -11.42 18.89 2.08
N GLY A 5 -12.08 18.07 1.27
CA GLY A 5 -12.09 16.62 1.45
C GLY A 5 -10.68 16.02 1.32
N PRO A 6 -10.56 14.69 1.44
CA PRO A 6 -9.29 14.00 1.22
C PRO A 6 -8.68 14.40 -0.12
N LYS A 7 -7.39 14.73 -0.12
CA LYS A 7 -6.65 15.04 -1.34
C LYS A 7 -6.08 13.75 -1.93
N GLU A 8 -6.35 13.50 -3.20
CA GLU A 8 -5.77 12.39 -3.95
C GLU A 8 -4.67 12.92 -4.87
N GLU A 9 -3.47 12.32 -4.81
CA GLU A 9 -2.31 12.72 -5.60
C GLU A 9 -1.55 11.50 -6.13
N LEU A 10 -1.04 11.61 -7.35
CA LEU A 10 -0.18 10.59 -7.94
C LEU A 10 1.27 10.82 -7.48
N LEU A 11 1.84 9.85 -6.77
CA LEU A 11 3.23 9.92 -6.29
C LEU A 11 4.25 9.68 -7.42
N GLY A 12 3.95 8.80 -8.36
CA GLY A 12 4.82 8.50 -9.49
C GLY A 12 4.40 7.29 -10.31
N LEU A 13 5.02 7.14 -11.48
CA LEU A 13 4.94 5.97 -12.34
C LEU A 13 6.34 5.37 -12.48
N LEU A 14 6.53 4.19 -11.90
CA LEU A 14 7.82 3.53 -11.88
C LEU A 14 7.81 2.34 -12.85
N PRO A 15 8.54 2.40 -13.98
CA PRO A 15 8.68 1.24 -14.84
C PRO A 15 9.41 0.12 -14.10
N LEU A 16 8.88 -1.09 -14.17
CA LEU A 16 9.53 -2.29 -13.64
C LEU A 16 10.21 -3.02 -14.79
N SER A 17 11.52 -3.27 -14.65
CA SER A 17 12.29 -4.08 -15.60
C SER A 17 12.55 -5.48 -15.03
N GLY A 18 12.43 -6.52 -15.86
CA GLY A 18 12.69 -7.90 -15.46
C GLY A 18 11.43 -8.63 -14.96
N GLN A 19 11.57 -9.44 -13.91
CA GLN A 19 10.45 -10.19 -13.34
C GLN A 19 9.61 -9.31 -12.41
N THR A 20 8.30 -9.56 -12.37
CA THR A 20 7.36 -8.88 -11.46
C THR A 20 7.08 -9.78 -10.25
N ARG A 21 8.12 -10.21 -9.52
CA ARG A 21 7.92 -10.91 -8.24
C ARG A 21 7.54 -9.90 -7.17
N GLY A 22 6.92 -10.36 -6.08
CA GLY A 22 6.49 -9.46 -5.02
C GLY A 22 7.66 -8.72 -4.37
N GLU A 23 8.85 -9.34 -4.32
CA GLU A 23 10.07 -8.69 -3.86
C GLU A 23 10.50 -7.52 -4.76
N ASP A 24 10.46 -7.72 -6.08
CA ASP A 24 10.87 -6.71 -7.05
C ASP A 24 9.93 -5.48 -6.97
N ILE A 25 8.61 -5.72 -6.87
CA ILE A 25 7.61 -4.66 -6.69
C ILE A 25 7.73 -3.98 -5.31
N ALA A 26 7.91 -4.74 -4.23
CA ALA A 26 8.02 -4.17 -2.88
C ALA A 26 9.24 -3.23 -2.74
N ASN A 27 10.38 -3.60 -3.33
CA ASN A 27 11.56 -2.75 -3.34
C ASN A 27 11.32 -1.47 -4.15
N ALA A 28 10.65 -1.58 -5.30
CA ALA A 28 10.28 -0.43 -6.13
C ALA A 28 9.33 0.54 -5.39
N VAL A 29 8.32 0.01 -4.69
CA VAL A 29 7.39 0.81 -3.86
C VAL A 29 8.14 1.50 -2.72
N GLN A 30 8.99 0.77 -1.99
CA GLN A 30 9.74 1.35 -0.88
C GLN A 30 10.66 2.48 -1.35
N LYS A 31 11.40 2.27 -2.45
CA LYS A 31 12.25 3.31 -3.02
C LYS A 31 11.43 4.53 -3.45
N CYS A 32 10.29 4.34 -4.10
CA CYS A 32 9.41 5.44 -4.50
C CYS A 32 8.94 6.28 -3.30
N LEU A 33 8.66 5.65 -2.16
CA LEU A 33 8.28 6.37 -0.94
C LEU A 33 9.47 7.16 -0.37
N GLU A 34 10.64 6.53 -0.29
CA GLU A 34 11.88 7.16 0.18
C GLU A 34 12.28 8.36 -0.68
N ASP A 35 12.26 8.23 -2.01
CA ASP A 35 12.59 9.29 -2.98
C ASP A 35 11.64 10.49 -2.84
N ASN A 36 10.41 10.27 -2.36
CA ASN A 36 9.42 11.33 -2.10
C ASN A 36 9.39 11.78 -0.62
N GLY A 37 10.32 11.31 0.22
CA GLY A 37 10.38 11.66 1.64
C GLY A 37 9.21 11.14 2.48
N ILE A 38 8.51 10.11 2.00
CA ILE A 38 7.38 9.48 2.70
C ILE A 38 7.91 8.31 3.52
N ASP A 39 7.84 8.45 4.83
CA ASP A 39 8.13 7.35 5.75
C ASP A 39 7.01 6.30 5.69
N ILE A 40 7.37 5.08 5.28
CA ILE A 40 6.45 3.94 5.21
C ILE A 40 5.77 3.63 6.54
N ILE A 41 6.39 3.97 7.68
CA ILE A 41 5.78 3.82 9.01
C ILE A 41 4.52 4.68 9.16
N LYS A 42 4.42 5.80 8.41
CA LYS A 42 3.26 6.69 8.41
C LYS A 42 2.12 6.21 7.50
N ILE A 43 2.35 5.18 6.67
CA ILE A 43 1.31 4.64 5.79
C ILE A 43 0.34 3.78 6.61
N VAL A 44 -0.94 4.14 6.56
CA VAL A 44 -2.00 3.47 7.32
C VAL A 44 -2.55 2.24 6.58
N SER A 45 -2.60 2.30 5.24
CA SER A 45 -3.18 1.25 4.42
C SER A 45 -2.55 1.17 3.04
N ILE A 46 -2.53 -0.04 2.48
CA ILE A 46 -2.14 -0.30 1.09
C ILE A 46 -3.31 -0.98 0.40
N ALA A 47 -3.73 -0.41 -0.73
CA ALA A 47 -4.75 -0.98 -1.59
C ALA A 47 -4.12 -1.53 -2.87
N THR A 48 -4.46 -2.77 -3.23
CA THR A 48 -3.95 -3.44 -4.44
C THR A 48 -5.07 -4.22 -5.11
N ASP A 49 -4.87 -4.63 -6.36
CA ASP A 49 -5.82 -5.40 -7.18
C ASP A 49 -6.00 -6.87 -6.74
N GLY A 50 -5.32 -7.29 -5.68
CA GLY A 50 -5.48 -8.60 -5.09
C GLY A 50 -4.67 -9.72 -5.72
N ALA A 51 -3.91 -9.44 -6.78
CA ALA A 51 -3.09 -10.45 -7.45
C ALA A 51 -2.19 -11.18 -6.45
N ARG A 52 -1.89 -12.47 -6.72
CA ARG A 52 -1.08 -13.31 -5.80
C ARG A 52 0.28 -12.67 -5.47
N THR A 53 0.88 -11.98 -6.44
CA THR A 53 2.11 -11.21 -6.27
C THR A 53 1.97 -10.04 -5.28
N MET A 54 0.77 -9.47 -5.13
CA MET A 54 0.51 -8.36 -4.20
C MET A 54 0.11 -8.87 -2.80
N THR A 55 -0.71 -9.92 -2.71
CA THR A 55 -1.38 -10.36 -1.47
C THR A 55 -0.85 -11.67 -0.86
N GLY A 56 0.07 -12.36 -1.52
CA GLY A 56 0.62 -13.63 -1.01
C GLY A 56 1.24 -13.52 0.39
N ILE A 57 0.97 -14.49 1.26
CA ILE A 57 1.37 -14.48 2.69
C ILE A 57 2.89 -14.48 2.93
N HIS A 58 3.66 -15.01 1.98
CA HIS A 58 5.11 -15.16 2.11
C HIS A 58 5.85 -14.16 1.23
N ARG A 59 5.43 -14.08 -0.03
CA ARG A 59 6.09 -13.31 -1.10
C ARG A 59 5.20 -12.24 -1.73
N GLY A 60 4.04 -11.95 -1.14
CA GLY A 60 3.21 -10.85 -1.57
C GLY A 60 3.85 -9.51 -1.17
N VAL A 61 3.78 -8.51 -2.05
CA VAL A 61 4.27 -7.14 -1.80
C VAL A 61 3.90 -6.66 -0.41
N THR A 62 2.63 -6.83 -0.06
CA THR A 62 2.05 -6.34 1.18
C THR A 62 2.62 -7.07 2.41
N SER A 63 2.80 -8.39 2.31
CA SER A 63 3.44 -9.20 3.34
C SER A 63 4.93 -8.86 3.50
N ILE A 64 5.61 -8.53 2.41
CA ILE A 64 7.03 -8.12 2.43
C ILE A 64 7.19 -6.76 3.10
N LEU A 65 6.39 -5.76 2.69
CA LEU A 65 6.43 -4.41 3.25
C LEU A 65 6.11 -4.41 4.76
N GLN A 66 5.13 -5.23 5.19
CA GLN A 66 4.82 -5.39 6.61
C GLN A 66 5.96 -6.02 7.41
N LYS A 67 6.65 -7.05 6.87
CA LYS A 67 7.77 -7.68 7.57
C LYS A 67 8.98 -6.75 7.68
N LYS A 68 9.28 -6.01 6.63
CA LYS A 68 10.46 -5.14 6.55
C LYS A 68 10.30 -3.87 7.39
N ASN A 69 9.07 -3.40 7.60
CA ASN A 69 8.80 -2.09 8.18
C ASN A 69 7.85 -2.12 9.39
N LYS A 70 7.71 -3.25 10.09
CA LYS A 70 6.95 -3.28 11.35
C LYS A 70 7.81 -2.81 12.53
N PRO A 71 7.39 -1.78 13.28
CA PRO A 71 7.52 -1.81 14.74
C PRO A 71 6.58 -2.89 15.27
N ARG A 72 6.86 -3.43 16.47
CA ARG A 72 6.19 -4.60 17.09
C ARG A 72 4.64 -4.50 17.23
N ASN A 73 4.01 -3.39 16.82
CA ASN A 73 2.67 -2.96 17.19
C ASN A 73 1.93 -2.04 16.18
N SER A 74 2.32 -1.95 14.90
CA SER A 74 1.50 -1.22 13.88
C SER A 74 0.52 -2.14 13.13
N ASN A 75 -0.74 -1.72 13.06
CA ASN A 75 -1.83 -2.37 12.33
C ASN A 75 -1.97 -1.74 10.93
N VAL A 76 -1.13 -2.12 9.97
CA VAL A 76 -1.33 -1.75 8.56
C VAL A 76 -2.53 -2.53 8.05
N SER A 77 -3.62 -1.83 7.70
CA SER A 77 -4.80 -2.45 7.13
C SER A 77 -4.58 -2.70 5.64
N LEU A 78 -4.81 -3.94 5.22
CA LEU A 78 -4.68 -4.37 3.83
C LEU A 78 -6.05 -4.48 3.19
N HIS A 79 -6.32 -3.63 2.19
CA HIS A 79 -7.56 -3.70 1.44
C HIS A 79 -7.29 -4.22 0.03
N ASN A 80 -7.87 -5.38 -0.28
CA ASN A 80 -7.88 -5.89 -1.65
C ASN A 80 -9.08 -5.27 -2.37
N SER A 81 -8.82 -4.38 -3.32
CA SER A 81 -9.87 -3.89 -4.20
C SER A 81 -10.09 -4.92 -5.30
N SER A 82 -10.93 -5.91 -5.00
CA SER A 82 -11.49 -6.78 -6.05
C SER A 82 -12.20 -5.88 -7.06
N ARG A 83 -11.89 -5.98 -8.36
CA ARG A 83 -12.51 -5.21 -9.46
C ARG A 83 -13.99 -4.91 -9.15
N SER A 84 -14.34 -3.64 -8.89
CA SER A 84 -15.69 -3.02 -8.84
C SER A 84 -16.12 -2.23 -7.57
N ALA A 85 -15.23 -1.83 -6.65
CA ALA A 85 -15.68 -0.93 -5.58
C ALA A 85 -14.63 0.10 -5.13
N LEU A 86 -14.41 1.14 -5.92
CA LEU A 86 -14.16 2.47 -5.37
C LEU A 86 -15.53 3.05 -4.97
N CYS A 87 -16.06 2.58 -3.85
CA CYS A 87 -17.06 3.32 -3.08
C CYS A 87 -16.33 3.78 -1.80
N PRO A 88 -16.34 5.06 -1.45
CA PRO A 88 -15.65 5.54 -0.26
C PRO A 88 -16.46 5.15 0.99
N ASN A 89 -16.31 3.90 1.45
CA ASN A 89 -16.62 3.57 2.83
C ASN A 89 -15.36 3.81 3.65
N ILE A 90 -15.24 5.05 4.11
CA ILE A 90 -14.53 5.40 5.33
C ILE A 90 -15.11 4.48 6.42
N PHE A 91 -14.46 3.35 6.67
CA PHE A 91 -14.93 2.41 7.68
C PHE A 91 -14.69 3.05 9.05
N GLY A 92 -15.74 3.72 9.53
CA GLY A 92 -15.86 4.16 10.90
C GLY A 92 -15.69 2.96 11.83
N ARG A 93 -14.77 3.09 12.77
CA ARG A 93 -14.82 2.33 14.01
C ARG A 93 -16.08 2.76 14.77
N ASN A 94 -16.97 1.81 15.05
CA ASN A 94 -17.52 1.55 16.38
C ASN A 94 -18.68 0.54 16.30
N SER A 95 -18.49 -0.64 16.88
CA SER A 95 -19.25 -1.20 18.01
C SER A 95 -18.61 -2.51 18.42
#